data_AF-A0A6C0BWD4-F1
#
_entry.id   AF-A0A6C0BWD4-F1
#
_cell.length_a   1.000
_cell.length_b   1.000
_cell.length_c   1.000
_cell.angle_alpha   90.00
_cell.angle_beta   90.00
_cell.angle_gamma   90.00
#
_symmetry.space_group_name_H-M   'P 1'
#
loop_
_entity.id
_entity.type
_entity.pdbx_description
1 polymer ?
#
loop_
_entity_poly.entity_id
_entity_poly.type
_entity_poly.pdbx_seq_one_letter_code
_entity_poly.pdbx_strand_id
1 'polypeptide(L)'
;MDAKLAELIKKANFNIQPQCDAGCQQRKREQDLFVEYQKALNQMREAPRIVDQAEEKYYVYSGKSAEYERKKEVESNREVAELAGDLKSKFAKQDAIIKDQEISITDLTKYKTYLFELRKKTVDELEATKAEIERKTADSEIGYRGGYYDEQDVEQTNKWNRLFRQIYWMVIIIFVVVVIYNGSYTTRQPYIYLAMILLYPYVIRWIVRLTNAVRMADVKLDYVNKEEEITNSLKN
;
A
#
# COMPACT_ATOMS: atom_id res chain seq x y z
N MET A 1 -20.89 -84.00 -31.96
CA MET A 1 -21.47 -84.61 -30.73
C MET A 1 -22.08 -83.53 -29.82
N ASP A 2 -22.25 -82.31 -30.35
CA ASP A 2 -22.34 -81.08 -29.56
C ASP A 2 -23.76 -80.53 -29.43
N ALA A 3 -24.68 -80.95 -30.31
CA ALA A 3 -26.09 -80.54 -30.25
C ALA A 3 -26.83 -81.13 -29.03
N LYS A 4 -26.53 -82.38 -28.65
CA LYS A 4 -27.11 -83.04 -27.46
C LYS A 4 -26.60 -82.44 -26.15
N LEU A 5 -25.32 -82.04 -26.11
CA LEU A 5 -24.73 -81.39 -24.94
C LEU A 5 -25.30 -79.98 -24.75
N ALA A 6 -25.47 -79.22 -25.84
CA ALA A 6 -26.13 -77.92 -25.80
C ALA A 6 -27.60 -78.01 -25.36
N GLU A 7 -28.33 -79.06 -25.78
CA GLU A 7 -29.72 -79.30 -25.36
C GLU A 7 -29.82 -79.68 -23.88
N LEU A 8 -28.90 -80.49 -23.37
CA LEU A 8 -28.84 -80.88 -21.95
C LEU A 8 -28.45 -79.72 -21.04
N ILE A 9 -27.53 -78.85 -21.46
CA ILE A 9 -27.18 -77.62 -20.73
C ILE A 9 -28.37 -76.65 -20.71
N LYS A 10 -29.12 -76.53 -21.81
CA LYS A 10 -30.33 -75.70 -21.89
C LYS A 10 -31.48 -76.23 -21.01
N LYS A 11 -31.62 -77.55 -20.89
CA LYS A 11 -32.59 -78.20 -19.98
C LYS A 11 -32.18 -78.12 -18.51
N ALA A 12 -30.89 -78.23 -18.19
CA ALA A 12 -30.37 -78.09 -16.82
C ALA A 12 -30.54 -76.65 -16.29
N ASN A 13 -30.34 -75.63 -17.12
CA ASN A 13 -30.53 -74.23 -16.75
C ASN A 13 -32.01 -73.80 -16.64
N PHE A 14 -32.96 -74.59 -17.15
CA PHE A 14 -34.39 -74.24 -17.08
C PHE A 14 -35.04 -74.57 -15.73
N ASN A 15 -34.45 -75.51 -14.97
CA ASN A 15 -35.03 -76.03 -13.71
C ASN A 15 -34.45 -75.39 -12.43
N ILE A 16 -33.50 -74.46 -12.57
CA ILE A 16 -32.93 -73.68 -11.47
C ILE A 16 -33.13 -72.20 -11.79
N GLN A 17 -34.37 -71.78 -12.02
CA GLN A 17 -34.69 -70.36 -11.82
C GLN A 17 -34.92 -70.20 -10.31
N PRO A 18 -34.00 -69.58 -9.55
CA PRO A 18 -34.33 -69.17 -8.20
C PRO A 18 -35.61 -68.34 -8.30
N GLN A 19 -36.61 -68.64 -7.47
CA GLN A 19 -37.87 -67.90 -7.48
C GLN A 19 -37.54 -66.41 -7.29
N CYS A 20 -37.62 -65.67 -8.39
CA CYS A 20 -37.22 -64.29 -8.49
C CYS A 20 -38.28 -63.49 -7.75
N ASP A 21 -37.90 -62.85 -6.64
CA ASP A 21 -38.75 -61.97 -5.86
C ASP A 21 -39.20 -60.75 -6.69
N ALA A 22 -40.15 -59.96 -6.19
CA ALA A 22 -40.68 -58.81 -6.91
C ALA A 22 -39.58 -57.81 -7.33
N GLY A 23 -38.55 -57.62 -6.50
CA GLY A 23 -37.41 -56.76 -6.81
C GLY A 23 -36.51 -57.32 -7.92
N CYS A 24 -36.29 -58.64 -7.93
CA CYS A 24 -35.58 -59.33 -9.00
C CYS A 24 -36.33 -59.22 -10.34
N GLN A 25 -37.65 -59.39 -10.35
CA GLN A 25 -38.47 -59.23 -11.56
C GLN A 25 -38.45 -57.78 -12.08
N GLN A 26 -38.51 -56.80 -11.16
CA GLN A 26 -38.41 -55.39 -11.50
C GLN A 26 -37.06 -55.05 -12.13
N ARG A 27 -35.93 -55.47 -11.53
CA ARG A 27 -34.59 -55.24 -12.09
C ARG A 27 -34.40 -55.90 -13.45
N LYS A 28 -34.94 -57.11 -13.63
CA LYS A 28 -34.91 -57.79 -14.93
C LYS A 28 -35.65 -56.98 -15.98
N ARG A 29 -36.85 -56.49 -15.65
CA ARG A 29 -37.65 -55.66 -16.55
C ARG A 29 -36.97 -54.32 -16.87
N GLU A 30 -36.34 -53.69 -15.89
CA GLU A 30 -35.55 -52.46 -16.09
C GLU A 30 -34.36 -52.70 -17.02
N GLN A 31 -33.63 -53.80 -16.83
CA GLN A 31 -32.52 -54.18 -17.69
C GLN A 31 -32.99 -54.49 -19.12
N ASP A 32 -34.09 -55.22 -19.28
CA ASP A 32 -34.68 -55.54 -20.58
C ASP A 32 -35.07 -54.25 -21.32
N LEU A 33 -35.72 -53.31 -20.63
CA LEU A 33 -36.07 -51.99 -21.17
C LEU A 33 -34.83 -51.15 -21.54
N PHE A 34 -33.78 -51.17 -20.72
CA PHE A 34 -32.53 -50.49 -21.03
C PHE A 34 -31.86 -51.06 -22.29
N VAL A 35 -31.87 -52.39 -22.45
CA VAL A 35 -31.37 -53.06 -23.67
C VAL A 35 -32.19 -52.67 -24.89
N GLU A 36 -33.53 -52.65 -24.78
CA GLU A 36 -34.42 -52.18 -25.85
C GLU A 36 -34.15 -50.72 -26.21
N TYR A 37 -33.94 -49.85 -25.22
CA TYR A 37 -33.59 -48.45 -25.42
C TYR A 37 -32.24 -48.29 -26.16
N GLN A 38 -31.20 -49.00 -25.74
CA GLN A 38 -29.90 -48.98 -26.42
C GLN A 38 -30.00 -49.51 -27.85
N LYS A 39 -30.81 -50.56 -28.08
CA LYS A 39 -31.07 -51.09 -29.42
C LYS A 39 -31.76 -50.04 -30.30
N ALA A 40 -32.74 -49.33 -29.76
CA ALA A 40 -33.42 -48.23 -30.47
C ALA A 40 -32.46 -47.08 -30.79
N LEU A 41 -31.59 -46.69 -29.85
CA LEU A 41 -30.54 -45.68 -30.10
C LEU A 41 -29.58 -46.10 -31.21
N ASN A 42 -29.15 -47.36 -31.20
CA ASN A 42 -28.26 -47.89 -32.24
C ASN A 42 -28.96 -47.95 -33.60
N GLN A 43 -30.23 -48.37 -33.65
CA GLN A 43 -31.01 -48.33 -34.87
C GLN A 43 -31.17 -46.91 -35.40
N MET A 44 -31.41 -45.94 -34.52
CA MET A 44 -31.48 -44.53 -34.90
C MET A 44 -30.14 -44.00 -35.43
N ARG A 45 -29.00 -44.40 -34.87
CA ARG A 45 -27.66 -44.05 -35.39
C ARG A 45 -27.33 -44.70 -36.73
N GLU A 46 -27.73 -45.95 -36.92
CA GLU A 46 -27.44 -46.70 -38.16
C GLU A 46 -28.42 -46.39 -39.30
N ALA A 47 -29.63 -45.89 -38.98
CA ALA A 47 -30.68 -45.61 -39.96
C ALA A 47 -30.21 -44.71 -41.13
N PRO A 48 -29.51 -43.58 -40.93
CA PRO A 48 -29.01 -42.75 -42.02
C PRO A 48 -28.10 -43.52 -42.99
N ARG A 49 -27.16 -44.31 -42.46
CA ARG A 49 -26.25 -45.14 -43.26
C ARG A 49 -27.01 -46.18 -44.09
N ILE A 50 -28.03 -46.81 -43.52
CA ILE A 50 -28.87 -47.78 -44.24
C ILE A 50 -29.64 -47.08 -45.37
N VAL A 51 -30.16 -45.88 -45.12
CA VAL A 51 -30.85 -45.06 -46.13
C VAL A 51 -29.89 -44.66 -47.25
N ASP A 52 -28.68 -44.18 -46.94
CA ASP A 52 -27.67 -43.84 -47.94
C ASP A 52 -27.30 -45.05 -48.82
N GLN A 53 -27.11 -46.23 -48.21
CA GLN A 53 -26.81 -47.46 -48.95
C GLN A 53 -27.98 -47.92 -49.83
N ALA A 54 -29.22 -47.72 -49.38
CA ALA A 54 -30.40 -48.03 -50.17
C ALA A 54 -30.55 -47.06 -51.35
N GLU A 55 -30.28 -45.78 -51.11
CA GLU A 55 -30.27 -44.75 -52.14
C GLU A 55 -29.21 -45.04 -53.21
N GLU A 56 -27.96 -45.29 -52.81
CA GLU A 56 -26.87 -45.66 -53.71
C GLU A 56 -27.26 -46.83 -54.63
N LYS A 57 -27.77 -47.91 -54.03
CA LYS A 57 -28.22 -49.09 -54.78
C LYS A 57 -29.32 -48.72 -55.77
N TYR A 58 -30.31 -47.92 -55.37
CA TYR A 58 -31.39 -47.48 -56.25
C TYR A 58 -30.87 -46.74 -57.49
N TYR A 59 -29.93 -45.81 -57.33
CA TYR A 59 -29.35 -45.06 -58.45
C TYR A 59 -28.49 -45.95 -59.36
N VAL A 60 -27.70 -46.87 -58.77
CA VAL A 60 -26.88 -47.83 -59.52
C VAL A 60 -27.76 -48.75 -60.37
N TYR A 61 -28.81 -49.34 -59.78
CA TYR A 61 -29.75 -50.19 -60.52
C TYR A 61 -30.55 -49.43 -61.58
N SER A 62 -30.80 -48.14 -61.38
CA SER A 62 -31.52 -47.30 -62.34
C SER A 62 -30.63 -46.78 -63.49
N GLY A 63 -29.33 -47.13 -63.52
CA GLY A 63 -28.38 -46.65 -64.53
C GLY A 63 -27.99 -45.17 -64.37
N LYS A 64 -28.17 -44.60 -63.17
CA LYS A 64 -27.98 -43.17 -62.86
C LYS A 64 -26.84 -42.90 -61.88
N SER A 65 -25.81 -43.75 -61.87
CA SER A 65 -24.66 -43.61 -60.95
C SER A 65 -23.99 -42.23 -61.01
N ALA A 66 -23.81 -41.67 -62.21
CA ALA A 66 -23.22 -40.35 -62.38
C ALA A 66 -24.09 -39.18 -61.84
N GLU A 67 -25.41 -39.37 -61.70
CA GLU A 67 -26.28 -38.39 -61.02
C GLU A 67 -26.09 -38.47 -59.50
N TYR A 68 -25.99 -39.69 -58.96
CA TYR A 68 -25.75 -39.93 -57.53
C TYR A 68 -24.40 -39.38 -57.08
N GLU A 69 -23.32 -39.64 -57.82
CA GLU A 69 -21.98 -39.12 -57.50
C GLU A 69 -21.98 -37.59 -57.44
N ARG A 70 -22.59 -36.92 -58.43
CA ARG A 70 -22.72 -35.45 -58.43
C ARG A 70 -23.55 -34.94 -57.27
N LYS A 71 -24.64 -35.63 -56.92
CA LYS A 71 -25.44 -35.29 -55.74
C LYS A 71 -24.60 -35.37 -54.47
N LYS A 72 -23.87 -36.47 -54.26
CA LYS A 72 -23.03 -36.68 -53.07
C LYS A 72 -21.85 -35.71 -53.01
N GLU A 73 -21.27 -35.35 -54.15
CA GLU A 73 -20.24 -34.31 -54.22
C GLU A 73 -20.78 -32.95 -53.76
N VAL A 74 -21.97 -32.55 -54.22
CA VAL A 74 -22.62 -31.30 -53.79
C VAL A 74 -22.97 -31.34 -52.29
N GLU A 75 -23.52 -32.45 -51.80
CA GLU A 75 -23.82 -32.63 -50.37
C GLU A 75 -22.56 -32.53 -49.51
N SER A 76 -21.49 -33.23 -49.90
CA SER A 76 -20.21 -33.22 -49.19
C SER A 76 -19.57 -31.82 -49.18
N ASN A 77 -19.56 -31.13 -50.32
CA ASN A 77 -19.03 -29.76 -50.40
C ASN A 77 -19.81 -28.80 -49.50
N ARG A 78 -21.14 -28.96 -49.41
CA ARG A 78 -21.98 -28.16 -48.51
C ARG A 78 -21.65 -28.45 -47.04
N GLU A 79 -21.56 -29.73 -46.64
CA GLU A 79 -21.22 -30.12 -45.27
C GLU A 79 -19.83 -29.62 -44.86
N VAL A 80 -18.84 -29.74 -45.76
CA VAL A 80 -17.49 -29.21 -45.53
C VAL A 80 -17.52 -27.70 -45.36
N ALA A 81 -18.29 -26.98 -46.18
CA ALA A 81 -18.42 -25.52 -46.07
C ALA A 81 -19.11 -25.10 -44.76
N GLU A 82 -20.17 -25.80 -44.34
CA GLU A 82 -20.85 -25.57 -43.07
C GLU A 82 -19.92 -25.84 -41.88
N LEU A 83 -19.20 -26.96 -41.89
CA LEU A 83 -18.24 -27.33 -40.85
C LEU A 83 -17.07 -26.33 -40.78
N ALA A 84 -16.53 -25.92 -41.92
CA ALA A 84 -15.48 -24.91 -41.98
C ALA A 84 -15.97 -23.55 -41.45
N GLY A 85 -17.22 -23.18 -41.75
CA GLY A 85 -17.87 -21.98 -41.20
C GLY A 85 -18.03 -22.03 -39.68
N ASP A 86 -18.51 -23.16 -39.14
CA ASP A 86 -18.67 -23.35 -37.69
C ASP A 86 -17.31 -23.35 -36.98
N LEU A 87 -16.31 -24.05 -37.52
CA LEU A 87 -14.95 -24.04 -36.99
C LEU A 87 -14.36 -22.63 -36.99
N LYS A 88 -14.49 -21.88 -38.11
CA LYS A 88 -14.02 -20.51 -38.20
C LYS A 88 -14.69 -19.60 -37.17
N SER A 89 -16.00 -19.76 -36.96
CA SER A 89 -16.76 -19.03 -35.94
C SER A 89 -16.30 -19.36 -34.52
N LYS A 90 -16.10 -20.64 -34.22
CA LYS A 90 -15.59 -21.11 -32.91
C LYS A 90 -14.18 -20.58 -32.64
N PHE A 91 -13.28 -20.67 -33.63
CA PHE A 91 -11.94 -20.12 -33.52
C PHE A 91 -11.95 -18.60 -33.33
N ALA A 92 -12.74 -17.86 -34.10
CA ALA A 92 -12.85 -16.41 -33.94
C ALA A 92 -13.35 -16.01 -32.54
N LYS A 93 -14.31 -16.75 -31.99
CA LYS A 93 -14.78 -16.53 -30.61
C LYS A 93 -13.70 -16.84 -29.58
N GLN A 94 -12.98 -17.95 -29.73
CA GLN A 94 -11.89 -18.29 -28.81
C GLN A 94 -10.73 -17.28 -28.89
N ASP A 95 -10.35 -16.85 -30.09
CA ASP A 95 -9.32 -15.83 -30.29
C ASP A 95 -9.70 -14.50 -29.63
N ALA A 96 -10.97 -14.09 -29.74
CA ALA A 96 -11.48 -12.91 -29.05
C ALA A 96 -11.41 -13.05 -27.51
N ILE A 97 -11.75 -14.21 -26.95
CA ILE A 97 -11.63 -14.48 -25.51
C ILE A 97 -10.17 -14.43 -25.06
N ILE A 98 -9.26 -15.04 -25.83
CA ILE A 98 -7.83 -15.04 -25.51
C ILE A 98 -7.27 -13.61 -25.49
N LYS A 99 -7.63 -12.80 -26.50
CA LYS A 99 -7.22 -11.39 -26.57
C LYS A 99 -7.75 -10.57 -25.39
N ASP A 100 -9.01 -10.77 -25.00
CA ASP A 100 -9.61 -10.10 -23.84
C ASP A 100 -8.90 -10.48 -22.53
N GLN A 101 -8.54 -11.76 -22.38
CA GLN A 101 -7.75 -12.23 -21.25
C GLN A 101 -6.33 -11.65 -21.25
N GLU A 102 -5.68 -11.55 -22.40
CA GLU A 102 -4.35 -10.96 -22.54
C GLU A 102 -4.34 -9.48 -22.13
N ILE A 103 -5.34 -8.71 -22.58
CA ILE A 103 -5.55 -7.31 -22.18
C ILE A 103 -5.74 -7.23 -20.67
N SER A 104 -6.63 -8.06 -20.11
CA SER A 104 -6.92 -8.09 -18.67
C SER A 104 -5.66 -8.40 -17.83
N ILE A 105 -4.86 -9.39 -18.25
CA ILE A 105 -3.60 -9.74 -17.57
C ILE A 105 -2.59 -8.60 -17.66
N THR A 106 -2.49 -7.95 -18.82
CA THR A 106 -1.60 -6.81 -19.04
C THR A 106 -1.96 -5.65 -18.11
N ASP A 107 -3.24 -5.33 -17.98
CA ASP A 107 -3.71 -4.24 -17.13
C ASP A 107 -3.57 -4.56 -15.64
N LEU A 108 -3.83 -5.80 -15.23
CA LEU A 108 -3.54 -6.27 -13.87
C LEU A 108 -2.04 -6.16 -13.55
N THR A 109 -1.17 -6.44 -14.52
CA THR A 109 0.28 -6.33 -14.34
C THR A 109 0.70 -4.87 -14.17
N LYS A 110 0.18 -3.95 -14.99
CA LYS A 110 0.41 -2.51 -14.82
C LYS A 110 -0.08 -2.01 -13.47
N TYR A 111 -1.28 -2.43 -13.06
CA TYR A 111 -1.88 -2.07 -11.78
C TYR A 111 -1.03 -2.55 -10.60
N LYS A 112 -0.51 -3.79 -10.67
CA LYS A 112 0.42 -4.33 -9.66
C LYS A 112 1.70 -3.50 -9.55
N THR A 113 2.27 -3.08 -10.67
CA THR A 113 3.46 -2.20 -10.69
C THR A 113 3.15 -0.86 -10.04
N TYR A 114 2.03 -0.24 -10.40
CA TYR A 114 1.60 1.02 -9.79
C TYR A 114 1.40 0.90 -8.28
N LEU A 115 0.76 -0.17 -7.79
CA LEU A 115 0.61 -0.41 -6.36
C LEU A 115 1.95 -0.57 -5.62
N PHE A 116 2.94 -1.18 -6.27
CA PHE A 116 4.27 -1.31 -5.71
C PHE A 116 4.98 0.05 -5.60
N GLU A 117 4.92 0.85 -6.66
CA GLU A 117 5.47 2.22 -6.67
C GLU A 117 4.78 3.10 -5.63
N LEU A 118 3.45 3.03 -5.54
CA LEU A 118 2.67 3.77 -4.56
C LEU A 118 3.07 3.39 -3.13
N ARG A 119 3.19 2.08 -2.85
CA ARG A 119 3.65 1.60 -1.55
C ARG A 119 5.04 2.14 -1.22
N LYS A 120 5.98 2.07 -2.16
CA LYS A 120 7.34 2.58 -1.98
C LYS A 120 7.31 4.07 -1.64
N LYS A 121 6.59 4.86 -2.43
CA LYS A 121 6.42 6.30 -2.19
C LYS A 121 5.85 6.59 -0.81
N THR A 122 4.80 5.88 -0.38
CA THR A 122 4.19 6.07 0.94
C THR A 122 5.15 5.71 2.08
N VAL A 123 5.98 4.68 1.91
CA VAL A 123 7.02 4.33 2.90
C VAL A 123 8.07 5.44 2.96
N ASP A 124 8.56 5.90 1.82
CA ASP A 124 9.56 6.99 1.74
C ASP A 124 9.01 8.29 2.38
N GLU A 125 7.75 8.64 2.11
CA GLU A 125 7.07 9.80 2.71
C GLU A 125 6.88 9.65 4.23
N LEU A 126 6.56 8.45 4.70
CA LEU A 126 6.42 8.16 6.13
C LEU A 126 7.77 8.32 6.85
N GLU A 127 8.85 7.79 6.28
CA GLU A 127 10.21 7.92 6.83
C GLU A 127 10.67 9.38 6.85
N ALA A 128 10.43 10.12 5.77
CA ALA A 128 10.72 11.56 5.71
C ALA A 128 9.95 12.34 6.78
N THR A 129 8.66 12.04 6.95
CA THR A 129 7.82 12.69 7.96
C THR A 129 8.29 12.36 9.38
N LYS A 130 8.67 11.11 9.66
CA LYS A 130 9.24 10.72 10.96
C LYS A 130 10.53 11.47 11.25
N ALA A 131 11.44 11.55 10.28
CA ALA A 131 12.69 12.31 10.42
C ALA A 131 12.44 13.80 10.68
N GLU A 132 11.41 14.39 10.05
CA GLU A 132 11.03 15.79 10.31
C GLU A 132 10.47 15.97 11.73
N ILE A 133 9.63 15.06 12.20
CA ILE A 133 9.10 15.07 13.57
C ILE A 133 10.23 14.93 14.59
N GLU A 134 11.17 14.02 14.37
CA GLU A 134 12.33 13.83 15.24
C GLU A 134 13.18 15.10 15.31
N ARG A 135 13.46 15.75 14.16
CA ARG A 135 14.18 17.03 14.12
C ARG A 135 13.45 18.13 14.89
N LYS A 136 12.15 18.31 14.64
CA LYS A 136 11.35 19.33 15.34
C LYS A 136 11.26 19.07 16.84
N THR A 137 11.20 17.80 17.24
CA THR A 137 11.20 17.41 18.65
C THR A 137 12.54 17.72 19.30
N ALA A 138 13.65 17.36 18.64
CA ALA A 138 14.99 17.69 19.11
C ALA A 138 15.21 19.21 19.23
N ASP A 139 14.79 19.98 18.22
CA ASP A 139 14.87 21.45 18.23
C ASP A 139 14.03 22.04 19.37
N SER A 140 12.82 21.48 19.60
CA SER A 140 11.97 21.89 20.72
C SER A 140 12.62 21.58 22.07
N GLU A 141 13.19 20.39 22.26
CA GLU A 141 13.89 20.02 23.49
C GLU A 141 15.11 20.91 23.76
N ILE A 142 15.87 21.23 22.71
CA ILE A 142 16.99 22.18 22.80
C ILE A 142 16.48 23.58 23.15
N GLY A 143 15.38 24.03 22.55
CA GLY A 143 14.73 25.30 22.86
C GLY A 143 14.25 25.38 24.31
N TYR A 144 13.61 24.33 24.83
CA TYR A 144 13.21 24.24 26.23
C TYR A 144 14.40 24.26 27.18
N ARG A 145 15.50 23.58 26.84
CA ARG A 145 16.74 23.62 27.64
C ARG A 145 17.37 25.02 27.63
N GLY A 146 17.43 25.68 26.48
CA GLY A 146 17.92 27.05 26.35
C GLY A 146 17.11 28.03 27.19
N GLY A 147 15.78 27.98 27.08
CA GLY A 147 14.89 28.81 27.89
C GLY A 147 15.03 28.57 29.40
N TYR A 148 15.21 27.32 29.84
CA TYR A 148 15.46 27.01 31.24
C TYR A 148 16.76 27.64 31.77
N TYR A 149 17.85 27.58 31.00
CA TYR A 149 19.12 28.21 31.39
C TYR A 149 19.02 29.73 31.42
N ASP A 150 18.37 30.35 30.44
CA ASP A 150 18.14 31.79 30.40
C ASP A 150 17.29 32.25 31.60
N GLU A 151 16.23 31.51 31.94
CA GLU A 151 15.40 31.79 33.12
C GLU A 151 16.20 31.64 34.42
N GLN A 152 17.05 30.61 34.54
CA GLN A 152 17.90 30.39 35.71
C GLN A 152 18.91 31.52 35.90
N ASP A 153 19.55 31.97 34.83
CA ASP A 153 20.52 33.07 34.85
C ASP A 153 19.86 34.41 35.20
N VAL A 154 18.67 34.67 34.66
CA VAL A 154 17.86 35.84 35.01
C VAL A 154 17.41 35.79 36.47
N GLU A 155 16.96 34.63 36.95
CA GLU A 155 16.53 34.47 38.35
C GLU A 155 17.70 34.65 39.31
N GLN A 156 18.86 34.06 39.02
CA GLN A 156 20.07 34.21 39.82
C GLN A 156 20.55 35.67 39.85
N THR A 157 20.57 36.34 38.69
CA THR A 157 20.92 37.76 38.59
C THR A 157 19.97 38.63 39.41
N ASN A 158 18.67 38.34 39.36
CA ASN A 158 17.66 39.05 40.14
C ASN A 158 17.81 38.82 41.65
N LYS A 159 18.16 37.59 42.08
CA LYS A 159 18.47 37.27 43.49
C LYS A 159 19.66 38.07 44.00
N TRP A 160 20.77 38.10 43.25
CA TRP A 160 21.95 38.91 43.61
C TRP A 160 21.64 40.41 43.66
N ASN A 161 20.91 40.94 42.67
CA ASN A 161 20.52 42.33 42.64
C ASN A 161 19.64 42.72 43.86
N ARG A 162 18.74 41.82 44.28
CA ARG A 162 17.93 42.02 45.50
C ARG A 162 18.81 42.04 46.76
N LEU A 163 19.75 41.12 46.87
CA LEU A 163 20.68 41.04 48.00
C LEU A 163 21.57 42.30 48.10
N PHE A 164 22.19 42.72 47.00
CA PHE A 164 23.03 43.93 46.98
C PHE A 164 22.25 45.19 47.32
N ARG A 165 20.98 45.28 46.92
CA ARG A 165 20.10 46.39 47.29
C ARG A 165 19.84 46.45 48.79
N GLN A 166 19.65 45.30 49.44
CA GLN A 166 19.49 45.23 50.89
C GLN A 166 20.77 45.65 51.62
N ILE A 167 21.93 45.15 51.17
CA ILE A 167 23.24 45.53 51.71
C ILE A 167 23.48 47.04 51.57
N TYR A 168 23.16 47.62 50.41
CA TYR A 168 23.30 49.05 50.15
C TYR A 168 22.51 49.91 51.15
N TRP A 169 21.24 49.58 51.40
CA TRP A 169 20.43 50.30 52.39
C TRP A 169 20.95 50.11 53.81
N MET A 170 21.45 48.92 54.15
CA MET A 170 22.08 48.67 55.44
C MET A 170 23.32 49.54 55.65
N VAL A 171 24.18 49.70 54.62
CA VAL A 171 25.35 50.58 54.67
C VAL A 171 24.96 52.04 54.89
N ILE A 172 23.90 52.52 54.22
CA ILE A 172 23.38 53.88 54.45
C ILE A 172 22.92 54.06 55.90
N ILE A 173 22.16 53.11 56.43
CA ILE A 173 21.67 53.17 57.82
C ILE A 173 22.85 53.21 58.80
N ILE A 174 23.83 52.33 58.63
CA ILE A 174 25.04 52.31 59.47
C ILE A 174 25.78 53.65 59.39
N PHE A 175 25.96 54.19 58.18
CA PHE A 175 26.60 55.48 57.97
C PHE A 175 25.88 56.61 58.73
N VAL A 176 24.55 56.67 58.63
CA VAL A 176 23.73 57.66 59.34
C VAL A 176 23.88 57.50 60.86
N VAL A 177 23.82 56.27 61.39
CA VAL A 177 23.99 55.99 62.82
C VAL A 177 25.37 56.45 63.31
N VAL A 178 26.44 56.16 62.57
CA VAL A 178 27.81 56.57 62.92
C VAL A 178 27.96 58.10 62.94
N VAL A 179 27.38 58.80 61.95
CA VAL A 179 27.41 60.27 61.91
C VAL A 179 26.69 60.89 63.10
N ILE A 180 25.54 60.33 63.51
CA ILE A 180 24.78 60.79 64.68
C ILE A 180 25.57 60.50 65.96
N TYR A 181 26.09 59.27 66.12
CA TYR A 181 26.81 58.85 67.32
C TYR A 181 28.08 59.69 67.57
N ASN A 182 28.83 60.00 66.52
CA ASN A 182 30.05 60.80 66.62
C ASN A 182 29.79 62.32 66.75
N GLY A 183 28.54 62.77 66.69
CA GLY A 183 28.20 64.21 66.78
C GLY A 183 28.68 65.06 65.60
N SER A 184 29.13 64.44 64.50
CA SER A 184 29.74 65.13 63.35
C SER A 184 28.74 65.86 62.45
N TYR A 185 27.46 65.91 62.82
CA TYR A 185 26.38 66.52 62.03
C TYR A 185 26.54 68.04 61.84
N THR A 186 27.38 68.71 62.62
CA THR A 186 27.65 70.15 62.47
C THR A 186 28.63 70.47 61.34
N THR A 187 29.42 69.50 60.90
CA THR A 187 30.39 69.67 59.81
C THR A 187 29.76 69.37 58.45
N ARG A 188 30.23 70.05 57.39
CA ARG A 188 29.66 69.88 56.02
C ARG A 188 30.08 68.57 55.35
N GLN A 189 31.18 67.96 55.79
CA GLN A 189 31.78 66.75 55.18
C GLN A 189 30.85 65.52 55.13
N PRO A 190 30.15 65.10 56.21
CA PRO A 190 29.27 63.91 56.16
C PRO A 190 28.12 64.04 55.17
N TYR A 191 27.61 65.25 54.93
CA TYR A 191 26.55 65.48 53.93
C TYR A 191 27.05 65.25 52.50
N ILE A 192 28.30 65.60 52.20
CA ILE A 192 28.92 65.36 50.90
C ILE A 192 29.10 63.84 50.68
N TYR A 193 29.60 63.12 51.69
CA TYR A 193 29.72 61.67 51.61
C TYR A 193 28.36 60.97 51.47
N LEU A 194 27.33 61.41 52.20
CA LEU A 194 25.98 60.89 52.07
C LEU A 194 25.42 61.13 50.66
N ALA A 195 25.60 62.34 50.11
CA ALA A 195 25.18 62.66 48.75
C ALA A 195 25.91 61.79 47.71
N MET A 196 27.22 61.56 47.87
CA MET A 196 27.98 60.66 47.01
C MET A 196 27.47 59.21 47.07
N ILE A 197 27.20 58.68 48.28
CA ILE A 197 26.67 57.32 48.47
C ILE A 197 25.27 57.20 47.86
N LEU A 198 24.40 58.20 48.02
CA LEU A 198 23.05 58.21 47.44
C LEU A 198 23.06 58.32 45.91
N LEU A 199 24.01 59.05 45.34
CA LEU A 199 24.17 59.20 43.89
C LEU A 199 24.87 58.00 43.23
N TYR A 200 25.62 57.21 44.00
CA TYR A 200 26.34 56.03 43.52
C TYR A 200 25.53 55.09 42.58
N PRO A 201 24.30 54.64 42.92
CA PRO A 201 23.53 53.75 42.04
C PRO A 201 23.18 54.37 40.67
N TYR A 202 23.11 55.70 40.57
CA TYR A 202 22.86 56.39 39.31
C TYR A 202 24.13 56.47 38.47
N VAL A 203 25.27 56.76 39.10
CA VAL A 203 26.58 56.84 38.44
C VAL A 203 27.00 55.47 37.90
N ILE A 204 26.89 54.41 38.71
CA ILE A 204 27.27 53.05 38.28
C ILE A 204 26.40 52.57 37.11
N ARG A 205 25.10 52.89 37.11
CA ARG A 205 24.19 52.54 36.01
C ARG A 205 24.56 53.24 34.72
N TRP A 206 25.02 54.49 34.79
CA TRP A 206 25.51 55.24 33.64
C TRP A 206 26.79 54.63 33.08
N ILE A 207 27.75 54.30 33.95
CA ILE A 207 29.02 53.64 33.56
C ILE A 207 28.75 52.29 32.87
N VAL A 208 27.90 51.44 33.44
CA VAL A 208 27.58 50.12 32.87
C VAL A 208 26.91 50.24 31.50
N ARG A 209 26.02 51.22 31.31
CA ARG A 209 25.44 51.47 29.99
C ARG A 209 26.48 51.87 28.96
N LEU A 210 27.44 52.70 29.36
CA LEU A 210 28.52 53.16 28.49
C LEU A 210 29.45 52.00 28.10
N THR A 211 29.85 51.16 29.04
CA THR A 211 30.67 49.96 28.74
C THR A 211 29.93 48.96 27.85
N ASN A 212 28.62 48.76 28.08
CA ASN A 212 27.82 47.87 27.25
C ASN A 212 27.64 48.42 25.83
N ALA A 213 27.49 49.75 25.67
CA ALA A 213 27.41 50.38 24.36
C ALA A 213 28.71 50.19 23.56
N VAL A 214 29.87 50.33 24.20
CA VAL A 214 31.18 50.07 23.58
C VAL A 214 31.31 48.61 23.15
N ARG A 215 31.00 47.67 24.05
CA ARG A 215 31.06 46.23 23.74
C ARG A 215 30.14 45.84 22.57
N MET A 216 28.96 46.44 22.48
CA MET A 216 28.03 46.17 21.37
C MET A 216 28.52 46.74 20.03
N ALA A 217 29.38 47.77 20.04
CA ALA A 217 30.02 48.27 18.83
C ALA A 217 31.10 47.31 18.32
N ASP A 218 31.93 46.76 19.22
CA ASP A 218 32.98 45.79 18.87
C ASP A 218 32.38 44.49 18.32
N VAL A 219 31.33 43.96 18.96
CA VAL A 219 30.67 42.73 18.51
C VAL A 219 30.07 42.89 17.11
N LYS A 220 29.50 44.06 16.78
CA LYS A 220 28.97 44.33 15.44
C LYS A 220 30.06 44.32 14.36
N LEU A 221 31.27 44.78 14.67
CA LEU A 221 32.39 44.77 13.72
C LEU A 221 32.85 43.34 13.42
N ASP A 222 32.88 42.46 14.42
CA ASP A 222 33.24 41.05 14.24
C ASP A 222 32.24 40.27 13.35
N TYR A 223 30.93 40.53 13.51
CA TYR A 223 29.92 39.89 12.65
C TYR A 223 30.04 40.32 11.18
N VAL A 224 30.29 41.61 10.94
CA VAL A 224 30.46 42.14 9.57
C VAL A 224 31.69 41.52 8.89
N ASN A 225 32.82 41.44 9.59
CA ASN A 225 34.04 40.82 9.06
C ASN A 225 33.83 39.33 8.72
N LYS A 226 33.05 38.61 9.54
CA LYS A 226 32.78 37.18 9.33
C LYS A 226 31.85 36.92 8.15
N GLU A 227 30.86 37.78 7.90
CA GLU A 227 30.02 37.69 6.69
C GLU A 227 30.83 37.95 5.42
N GLU A 228 31.82 38.84 5.48
CA GLU A 228 32.70 39.15 4.35
C GLU A 228 33.63 37.97 4.00
N GLU A 229 34.18 37.25 5.00
CA GLU A 229 34.95 36.02 4.79
C GLU A 229 34.13 34.89 4.16
N ILE A 230 32.89 34.68 4.61
CA ILE A 230 32.00 33.65 4.05
C ILE A 230 31.67 33.99 2.59
N THR A 231 31.39 35.24 2.30
CA THR A 231 31.08 35.69 0.93
C THR A 231 32.27 35.54 -0.01
N ASN A 232 33.49 35.76 0.46
CA ASN A 232 34.71 35.60 -0.33
C ASN A 232 35.11 34.13 -0.54
N SER A 233 34.85 33.25 0.43
CA SER A 233 35.11 31.80 0.27
C SER A 233 34.14 31.10 -0.68
N LEU A 234 32.94 31.64 -0.90
CA LEU A 234 31.98 31.13 -1.89
C LEU A 234 32.26 31.61 -3.33
N LYS A 235 33.15 32.59 -3.52
CA LYS A 235 33.50 33.15 -4.85
C LYS A 235 34.78 32.54 -5.45
N ASN A 236 35.58 31.83 -4.67
CA ASN A 236 36.77 31.09 -5.11
C ASN A 236 36.47 29.60 -5.22
#